data_AF-A0A3N5UU06-F1
#
_entry.id   AF-A0A3N5UU06-F1
#
_cell.length_a   1.000
_cell.length_b   1.000
_cell.length_c   1.000
_cell.angle_alpha   90.00
_cell.angle_beta   90.00
_cell.angle_gamma   90.00
#
_symmetry.space_group_name_H-M   'P 1'
#
loop_
_entity.id
_entity.type
_entity.pdbx_description
1 polymer ?
#
loop_
_entity_poly.entity_id
_entity_poly.type
_entity_poly.pdbx_seq_one_letter_code
_entity_poly.pdbx_strand_id
1 'polypeptide(L)'
;MEPLVISSLIFSVVAMVLSLARILRSHREGKRKRQSDLFSNVTNITRIIEDEKFVQSRKALRKSKLLTQLKEGSGNEKLVFELDMATEDAARNVASNYDRLGFILKHDKELEDEFIQWQSYVIADMWLLIRELVTKKWRSKNQSYLKEFERIGKKALDIET
;
A
#
# COMPACT_ATOMS: atom_id res chain seq x y z
N MET A 1 -10.53 -10.92 -19.52
CA MET A 1 -9.15 -10.42 -19.29
C MET A 1 -8.83 -10.49 -17.80
N GLU A 2 -8.64 -11.70 -17.26
CA GLU A 2 -8.31 -11.94 -15.84
C GLU A 2 -6.97 -12.67 -15.55
N PRO A 3 -6.25 -13.31 -16.51
CA PRO A 3 -5.00 -14.00 -16.17
C PRO A 3 -3.77 -13.07 -16.03
N LEU A 4 -3.88 -11.80 -16.46
CA LEU A 4 -2.78 -10.82 -16.36
C LEU A 4 -2.57 -10.26 -14.95
N VAL A 5 -3.63 -10.21 -14.12
CA VAL A 5 -3.53 -9.62 -12.78
C VAL A 5 -2.88 -10.60 -11.79
N ILE A 6 -3.22 -11.89 -11.90
CA ILE A 6 -2.64 -12.95 -11.05
C ILE A 6 -1.17 -13.19 -11.41
N SER A 7 -0.82 -13.14 -12.71
CA SER A 7 0.59 -13.23 -13.14
C SER A 7 1.40 -12.03 -12.63
N SER A 8 0.85 -10.81 -12.65
CA SER A 8 1.56 -9.64 -12.08
C SER A 8 1.86 -9.77 -10.58
N LEU A 9 1.00 -10.48 -9.82
CA LEU A 9 1.13 -10.67 -8.37
C LEU A 9 2.12 -11.78 -7.98
N ILE A 10 2.31 -12.78 -8.84
CA ILE A 10 3.31 -13.86 -8.62
C ILE A 10 4.71 -13.41 -9.07
N PHE A 11 4.83 -12.72 -10.20
CA PHE A 11 6.11 -12.16 -10.66
C PHE A 11 6.67 -11.10 -9.68
N SER A 12 5.75 -10.33 -9.10
CA SER A 12 5.86 -9.44 -7.94
C SER A 12 6.66 -10.00 -6.76
N VAL A 13 6.27 -11.18 -6.25
CA VAL A 13 6.86 -11.79 -5.07
C VAL A 13 8.23 -12.39 -5.40
N VAL A 14 8.37 -12.99 -6.59
CA VAL A 14 9.64 -13.56 -7.05
C VAL A 14 10.68 -12.45 -7.26
N ALA A 15 10.31 -11.31 -7.85
CA ALA A 15 11.22 -10.18 -8.03
C ALA A 15 11.66 -9.58 -6.70
N MET A 16 10.74 -9.41 -5.74
CA MET A 16 11.07 -8.94 -4.39
C MET A 16 12.06 -9.89 -3.70
N VAL A 17 11.82 -11.21 -3.76
CA VAL A 17 12.74 -12.24 -3.23
C VAL A 17 14.12 -12.17 -3.89
N LEU A 18 14.20 -11.90 -5.19
CA LEU A 18 15.47 -11.78 -5.92
C LEU A 18 16.25 -10.49 -5.58
N SER A 19 15.57 -9.36 -5.37
CA SER A 19 16.20 -8.10 -4.93
C SER A 19 16.71 -8.22 -3.49
N LEU A 20 15.94 -8.86 -2.61
CA LEU A 20 16.35 -9.20 -1.25
C LEU A 20 17.56 -10.14 -1.23
N ALA A 21 17.65 -11.08 -2.16
CA ALA A 21 18.83 -11.94 -2.29
C ALA A 21 20.11 -11.14 -2.63
N ARG A 22 20.01 -9.98 -3.31
CA ARG A 22 21.13 -9.05 -3.51
C ARG A 22 21.50 -8.32 -2.22
N ILE A 23 20.52 -7.78 -1.49
CA ILE A 23 20.74 -7.12 -0.18
C ILE A 23 21.45 -8.08 0.79
N LEU A 24 21.00 -9.34 0.84
CA LEU A 24 21.58 -10.42 1.65
C LEU A 24 23.04 -10.76 1.29
N ARG A 25 23.46 -10.51 0.05
CA ARG A 25 24.84 -10.75 -0.42
C ARG A 25 25.80 -9.63 0.00
N SER A 26 25.30 -8.41 0.16
CA SER A 26 26.07 -7.20 0.47
C SER A 26 26.58 -7.15 1.92
N HIS A 27 25.80 -7.60 2.90
CA HIS A 27 26.16 -7.45 4.32
C HIS A 27 26.78 -8.71 4.94
N ARG A 28 28.12 -8.85 4.87
CA ARG A 28 28.90 -9.75 5.75
C ARG A 28 29.19 -9.05 7.08
N GLU A 29 28.40 -9.44 8.09
CA GLU A 29 28.70 -9.56 9.54
C GLU A 29 27.52 -9.05 10.41
N GLY A 30 27.00 -9.92 11.29
CA GLY A 30 25.74 -9.72 12.07
C GLY A 30 24.50 -10.52 11.60
N LYS A 31 24.71 -11.50 10.69
CA LYS A 31 23.73 -12.01 9.72
C LYS A 31 22.41 -12.62 10.25
N ARG A 32 22.36 -13.45 11.29
CA ARG A 32 21.16 -14.30 11.50
C ARG A 32 19.90 -13.55 11.97
N LYS A 33 20.03 -12.62 12.93
CA LYS A 33 18.85 -11.91 13.48
C LYS A 33 18.28 -10.93 12.46
N ARG A 34 19.13 -10.13 11.81
CA ARG A 34 18.71 -9.23 10.72
C ARG A 34 18.09 -9.99 9.54
N GLN A 35 18.62 -11.17 9.20
CA GLN A 35 18.01 -12.02 8.17
C GLN A 35 16.63 -12.55 8.56
N SER A 36 16.47 -12.96 9.81
CA SER A 36 15.17 -13.40 10.35
C SER A 36 14.15 -12.27 10.35
N ASP A 37 14.55 -11.07 10.76
CA ASP A 37 13.69 -9.88 10.80
C ASP A 37 13.27 -9.47 9.38
N LEU A 38 14.22 -9.48 8.43
CA LEU A 38 13.95 -9.19 7.02
C LEU A 38 12.98 -10.22 6.41
N PHE A 39 13.23 -11.51 6.61
CA PHE A 39 12.35 -12.58 6.11
C PHE A 39 10.94 -12.48 6.71
N SER A 40 10.84 -12.17 8.01
CA SER A 40 9.55 -11.94 8.68
C SER A 40 8.82 -10.74 8.09
N ASN A 41 9.49 -9.61 7.90
CA ASN A 41 8.92 -8.40 7.31
C ASN A 41 8.39 -8.67 5.91
N VAL A 42 9.17 -9.36 5.08
CA VAL A 42 8.79 -9.73 3.71
C VAL A 42 7.59 -10.65 3.70
N THR A 43 7.58 -11.68 4.56
CA THR A 43 6.43 -12.58 4.71
C THR A 43 5.17 -11.82 5.13
N ASN A 44 5.29 -10.88 6.07
CA ASN A 44 4.18 -10.05 6.52
C ASN A 44 3.66 -9.12 5.42
N ILE A 45 4.56 -8.53 4.63
CA ILE A 45 4.21 -7.72 3.47
C ILE A 45 3.45 -8.57 2.45
N THR A 46 3.99 -9.73 2.06
CA THR A 46 3.35 -10.66 1.12
C THR A 46 1.94 -11.02 1.57
N ARG A 47 1.78 -11.38 2.86
CA ARG A 47 0.47 -11.72 3.43
C ARG A 47 -0.53 -10.56 3.33
N ILE A 48 -0.08 -9.31 3.48
CA ILE A 48 -0.95 -8.13 3.33
C ILE A 48 -1.32 -7.91 1.86
N ILE A 49 -0.36 -7.97 0.93
CA ILE A 49 -0.62 -7.64 -0.48
C ILE A 49 -1.45 -8.72 -1.19
N GLU A 50 -1.35 -9.97 -0.75
CA GLU A 50 -2.09 -11.12 -1.26
C GLU A 50 -3.45 -11.33 -0.56
N ASP A 51 -3.73 -10.60 0.53
CA ASP A 51 -5.01 -10.68 1.23
C ASP A 51 -6.16 -10.41 0.25
N GLU A 52 -7.04 -11.40 0.09
CA GLU A 52 -8.09 -11.36 -0.92
C GLU A 52 -9.01 -10.16 -0.69
N LYS A 53 -9.37 -9.88 0.57
CA LYS A 53 -10.23 -8.75 0.90
C LYS A 53 -9.56 -7.44 0.52
N PHE A 54 -8.25 -7.28 0.77
CA PHE A 54 -7.48 -6.11 0.35
C PHE A 54 -7.42 -5.97 -1.17
N VAL A 55 -7.17 -7.05 -1.91
CA VAL A 55 -7.18 -7.06 -3.38
C VAL A 55 -8.55 -6.65 -3.93
N GLN A 56 -9.63 -7.23 -3.42
CA GLN A 56 -10.99 -6.92 -3.85
C GLN A 56 -11.38 -5.48 -3.48
N SER A 57 -10.97 -5.00 -2.31
CA SER A 57 -11.20 -3.61 -1.90
C SER A 57 -10.53 -2.63 -2.87
N ARG A 58 -9.26 -2.86 -3.24
CA ARG A 58 -8.56 -2.03 -4.24
C ARG A 58 -9.28 -2.04 -5.59
N LYS A 59 -9.77 -3.20 -6.04
CA LYS A 59 -10.57 -3.32 -7.28
C LYS A 59 -11.89 -2.56 -7.19
N ALA A 60 -12.59 -2.65 -6.07
CA ALA A 60 -13.85 -1.94 -5.85
C ALA A 60 -13.66 -0.42 -5.91
N LEU A 61 -12.63 0.11 -5.25
CA LEU A 61 -12.34 1.54 -5.26
C LEU A 61 -12.04 2.08 -6.67
N ARG A 62 -11.28 1.34 -7.49
CA ARG A 62 -11.02 1.74 -8.89
C ARG A 62 -12.26 1.75 -9.78
N LYS A 63 -13.28 0.95 -9.45
CA LYS A 63 -14.55 0.93 -10.19
C LYS A 63 -15.49 2.06 -9.77
N SER A 64 -15.22 2.73 -8.64
CA SER A 64 -16.06 3.81 -8.16
C SER A 64 -15.85 5.07 -9.00
N LYS A 65 -16.86 5.42 -9.81
CA LYS A 65 -16.87 6.66 -10.61
C LYS A 65 -16.66 7.90 -9.74
N LEU A 66 -17.24 7.91 -8.54
CA LEU A 66 -17.13 9.02 -7.59
C LEU A 66 -15.69 9.24 -7.14
N LEU A 67 -14.98 8.16 -6.78
CA LEU A 67 -13.59 8.26 -6.34
C LEU A 67 -12.67 8.68 -7.50
N THR A 68 -12.95 8.22 -8.72
CA THR A 68 -12.22 8.68 -9.91
C THR A 68 -12.40 10.18 -10.14
N GLN A 69 -13.61 10.71 -10.00
CA GLN A 69 -13.88 12.16 -10.09
C GLN A 69 -13.16 12.95 -8.99
N LEU A 70 -13.12 12.43 -7.76
CA LEU A 70 -12.37 13.03 -6.66
C LEU A 70 -10.86 13.07 -6.96
N LYS A 71 -10.30 11.99 -7.51
CA LYS A 71 -8.90 11.90 -7.95
C LYS A 71 -8.56 12.95 -9.02
N GLU A 72 -9.48 13.22 -9.96
CA GLU A 72 -9.30 14.18 -11.06
C GLU A 72 -9.49 15.65 -10.64
N GLY A 73 -9.80 15.92 -9.37
CA GLY A 73 -9.99 17.28 -8.86
C GLY A 73 -11.30 17.94 -9.29
N SER A 74 -12.21 17.19 -9.92
CA SER A 74 -13.56 17.66 -10.29
C SER A 74 -14.58 17.48 -9.16
N GLY A 75 -14.14 17.01 -7.99
CA GLY A 75 -15.00 16.62 -6.88
C GLY A 75 -15.38 17.79 -5.97
N ASN A 76 -16.68 18.05 -5.88
CA ASN A 76 -17.28 18.93 -4.87
C ASN A 76 -17.04 18.34 -3.46
N GLU A 77 -16.61 19.13 -2.47
CA GLU A 77 -16.32 18.65 -1.09
C GLU A 77 -17.52 17.92 -0.43
N LYS A 78 -18.74 18.19 -0.90
CA LYS A 78 -19.96 17.48 -0.50
C LYS A 78 -20.00 15.99 -0.89
N LEU A 79 -19.31 15.56 -1.95
CA LEU A 79 -19.32 14.17 -2.44
C LEU A 79 -18.64 13.19 -1.48
N VAL A 80 -17.82 13.68 -0.54
CA VAL A 80 -17.20 12.87 0.53
C VAL A 80 -18.25 12.29 1.49
N PHE A 81 -19.48 12.81 1.50
CA PHE A 81 -20.53 12.43 2.46
C PHE A 81 -21.56 11.41 1.94
N GLU A 82 -21.50 10.99 0.68
CA GLU A 82 -22.49 10.08 0.06
C GLU A 82 -21.87 8.77 -0.45
N LEU A 83 -20.77 8.32 0.15
CA LEU A 83 -20.26 6.97 -0.13
C LEU A 83 -21.23 5.92 0.40
N ASP A 84 -21.57 4.95 -0.44
CA ASP A 84 -22.26 3.76 0.02
C ASP A 84 -21.38 2.99 1.03
N MET A 85 -22.03 2.20 1.90
CA MET A 85 -21.32 1.48 2.97
C MET A 85 -20.23 0.54 2.45
N ALA A 86 -20.43 -0.08 1.27
CA ALA A 86 -19.46 -1.02 0.73
C ALA A 86 -18.19 -0.29 0.24
N THR A 87 -18.34 0.87 -0.38
CA THR A 87 -17.21 1.71 -0.81
C THR A 87 -16.46 2.28 0.40
N GLU A 88 -17.17 2.72 1.44
CA GLU A 88 -16.55 3.17 2.70
C GLU A 88 -15.75 2.04 3.37
N ASP A 89 -16.32 0.84 3.48
CA ASP A 89 -15.63 -0.31 4.07
C ASP A 89 -14.41 -0.75 3.24
N ALA A 90 -14.50 -0.71 1.90
CA ALA A 90 -13.36 -0.96 1.02
C ALA A 90 -12.24 0.06 1.24
N ALA A 91 -12.58 1.35 1.36
CA ALA A 91 -11.61 2.42 1.58
C ALA A 91 -10.93 2.30 2.95
N ARG A 92 -11.69 1.97 4.01
CA ARG A 92 -11.14 1.69 5.35
C ARG A 92 -10.20 0.49 5.34
N ASN A 93 -10.59 -0.59 4.65
CA ASN A 93 -9.76 -1.78 4.54
C ASN A 93 -8.45 -1.49 3.79
N VAL A 94 -8.50 -0.71 2.71
CA VAL A 94 -7.31 -0.30 1.97
C VAL A 94 -6.40 0.59 2.81
N ALA A 95 -6.95 1.62 3.46
CA ALA A 95 -6.18 2.51 4.33
C ALA A 95 -5.49 1.75 5.46
N SER A 96 -6.21 0.86 6.15
CA SER A 96 -5.67 0.08 7.27
C SER A 96 -4.53 -0.86 6.84
N ASN A 97 -4.67 -1.54 5.70
CA ASN A 97 -3.62 -2.42 5.20
C ASN A 97 -2.37 -1.65 4.77
N TYR A 98 -2.53 -0.48 4.13
CA TYR A 98 -1.39 0.36 3.81
C TYR A 98 -0.75 1.01 5.05
N ASP A 99 -1.54 1.35 6.08
CA ASP A 99 -0.98 1.84 7.34
C ASP A 99 -0.12 0.73 8.01
N ARG A 100 -0.60 -0.52 8.02
CA ARG A 100 0.19 -1.68 8.50
C ARG A 100 1.44 -1.91 7.66
N LEU A 101 1.33 -1.79 6.35
CA LEU A 101 2.44 -1.97 5.43
C LEU A 101 3.52 -0.90 5.64
N GLY A 102 3.13 0.38 5.69
CA GLY A 102 4.08 1.46 5.97
C GLY A 102 4.71 1.36 7.37
N PHE A 103 3.97 0.83 8.36
CA PHE A 103 4.54 0.52 9.67
C PHE A 103 5.60 -0.57 9.63
N ILE A 104 5.43 -1.63 8.84
CA ILE A 104 6.46 -2.66 8.67
C ILE A 104 7.69 -2.07 7.95
N LEU A 105 7.45 -1.33 6.86
CA LEU A 105 8.50 -0.78 6.02
C LEU A 105 9.39 0.24 6.73
N LYS A 106 8.85 1.08 7.62
CA LYS A 106 9.64 2.13 8.29
C LYS A 106 10.82 1.61 9.12
N HIS A 107 10.81 0.34 9.47
CA HIS A 107 11.86 -0.30 10.25
C HIS A 107 13.05 -0.78 9.41
N ASP A 108 12.92 -0.77 8.08
CA ASP A 108 13.98 -1.13 7.14
C ASP A 108 13.92 -0.23 5.90
N LYS A 109 14.83 0.75 5.85
CA LYS A 109 14.85 1.77 4.79
C LYS A 109 15.11 1.18 3.41
N GLU A 110 16.00 0.20 3.29
CA GLU A 110 16.32 -0.41 2.00
C GLU A 110 15.11 -1.16 1.46
N LEU A 111 14.46 -1.96 2.32
CA LEU A 111 13.22 -2.64 1.96
C LEU A 111 12.09 -1.67 1.60
N GLU A 112 11.96 -0.57 2.35
CA GLU A 112 10.97 0.48 2.05
C GLU A 112 11.21 1.11 0.67
N ASP A 113 12.44 1.52 0.39
CA ASP A 113 12.82 2.17 -0.86
C ASP A 113 12.56 1.22 -2.05
N GLU A 114 13.00 -0.04 -1.95
CA GLU A 114 12.76 -1.05 -3.00
C GLU A 114 11.27 -1.34 -3.20
N PHE A 115 10.52 -1.53 -2.10
CA PHE A 115 9.10 -1.86 -2.19
C PHE A 115 8.29 -0.71 -2.78
N ILE A 116 8.54 0.53 -2.32
CA ILE A 116 7.81 1.70 -2.83
C ILE A 116 8.20 1.99 -4.27
N GLN A 117 9.48 1.86 -4.66
CA GLN A 117 9.88 1.99 -6.07
C GLN A 117 9.15 0.97 -6.97
N TRP A 118 8.91 -0.23 -6.45
CA TRP A 118 8.24 -1.29 -7.19
C TRP A 118 6.71 -1.14 -7.24
N GLN A 119 6.08 -0.61 -6.19
CA GLN A 119 4.63 -0.46 -6.08
C GLN A 119 4.15 0.99 -6.20
N SER A 120 5.02 1.92 -6.60
CA SER A 120 4.76 3.37 -6.62
C SER A 120 3.43 3.70 -7.29
N TYR A 121 3.23 3.25 -8.53
CA TYR A 121 1.99 3.43 -9.28
C TYR A 121 0.74 2.99 -8.50
N VAL A 122 0.78 1.81 -7.88
CA VAL A 122 -0.38 1.23 -7.18
C VAL A 122 -0.65 1.94 -5.86
N ILE A 123 0.40 2.30 -5.12
CA ILE A 123 0.29 3.01 -3.84
C ILE A 123 -0.19 4.44 -4.10
N ALA A 124 0.39 5.13 -5.07
CA ALA A 124 0.02 6.48 -5.48
C ALA A 124 -1.43 6.55 -5.97
N ASP A 125 -1.84 5.62 -6.84
CA ASP A 125 -3.22 5.51 -7.34
C ASP A 125 -4.22 5.37 -6.18
N MET A 126 -3.96 4.45 -5.26
CA MET A 126 -4.82 4.25 -4.09
C MET A 126 -4.84 5.48 -3.18
N TRP A 127 -3.68 6.09 -2.94
CA TRP A 127 -3.60 7.29 -2.12
C TRP A 127 -4.43 8.43 -2.71
N LEU A 128 -4.32 8.69 -4.01
CA LEU A 128 -5.12 9.72 -4.67
C LEU A 128 -6.63 9.45 -4.60
N LEU A 129 -7.05 8.19 -4.76
CA LEU A 129 -8.48 7.84 -4.72
C LEU A 129 -9.14 8.11 -3.37
N ILE A 130 -8.43 7.90 -2.25
CA ILE A 130 -9.04 7.92 -0.91
C ILE A 130 -8.42 8.91 0.09
N ARG A 131 -7.42 9.72 -0.30
CA ARG A 131 -6.75 10.68 0.61
C ARG A 131 -7.72 11.64 1.31
N GLU A 132 -8.75 12.10 0.60
CA GLU A 132 -9.75 13.04 1.14
C GLU A 132 -10.65 12.38 2.20
N LEU A 133 -10.86 11.06 2.09
CA LEU A 133 -11.65 10.28 3.05
C LEU A 133 -10.84 10.01 4.33
N VAL A 134 -9.57 9.67 4.14
CA VAL A 134 -8.72 9.10 5.16
C VAL A 134 -8.12 10.18 6.08
N THR A 135 -7.83 11.39 5.59
CA THR A 135 -7.03 12.39 6.33
C THR A 135 -7.76 13.14 7.44
N LYS A 136 -9.10 13.22 7.45
CA LYS A 136 -9.84 14.07 8.42
C LYS A 136 -10.90 13.33 9.26
N LYS A 137 -11.64 12.39 8.68
CA LYS A 137 -12.82 11.79 9.35
C LYS A 137 -12.53 10.46 10.06
N TRP A 138 -11.68 9.61 9.47
CA TRP A 138 -11.46 8.24 9.96
C TRP A 138 -10.23 8.07 10.86
N ARG A 139 -9.29 9.03 10.86
CA ARG A 139 -8.01 8.93 11.58
C ARG A 139 -8.03 9.50 13.00
N SER A 140 -9.20 9.67 13.62
CA SER A 140 -9.35 10.32 14.93
C SER A 140 -8.90 9.51 16.14
N LYS A 141 -8.45 8.25 15.98
CA LYS A 141 -7.92 7.44 17.08
C LYS A 141 -6.40 7.31 16.97
N ASN A 142 -5.67 7.54 18.06
CA ASN A 142 -4.21 7.40 18.12
C ASN A 142 -3.80 5.92 18.12
N GLN A 143 -3.33 5.43 16.99
CA GLN A 143 -2.52 4.21 16.91
C GLN A 143 -1.20 4.57 16.24
N SER A 144 -0.11 3.97 16.69
CA SER A 144 1.27 4.29 16.27
C SER A 144 1.57 4.08 14.79
N TYR A 145 0.66 3.44 14.05
CA TYR A 145 0.75 3.18 12.61
C TYR A 145 -0.24 4.00 11.77
N LEU A 146 -1.18 4.71 12.41
CA LEU A 146 -2.13 5.56 11.67
C LEU A 146 -1.36 6.75 11.12
N LYS A 147 -1.47 6.96 9.78
CA LYS A 147 -0.74 7.92 8.93
C LYS A 147 0.41 7.32 8.11
N GLU A 148 0.79 6.07 8.36
CA GLU A 148 1.82 5.42 7.54
C GLU A 148 1.39 5.30 6.07
N PHE A 149 0.10 5.11 5.78
CA PHE A 149 -0.40 5.13 4.40
C PHE A 149 -0.21 6.51 3.73
N GLU A 150 -0.42 7.60 4.46
CA GLU A 150 -0.16 8.94 3.90
C GLU A 150 1.33 9.14 3.61
N ARG A 151 2.20 8.67 4.50
CA ARG A 151 3.66 8.77 4.33
C ARG A 151 4.13 8.01 3.09
N ILE A 152 3.77 6.73 2.96
CA ILE A 152 4.16 5.92 1.79
C ILE A 152 3.41 6.37 0.52
N GLY A 153 2.19 6.89 0.66
CA GLY A 153 1.39 7.45 -0.43
C GLY A 153 2.01 8.70 -1.06
N LYS A 154 2.47 9.63 -0.23
CA LYS A 154 3.21 10.82 -0.67
C LYS A 154 4.54 10.43 -1.33
N LYS A 155 5.31 9.55 -0.68
CA LYS A 155 6.57 9.07 -1.22
C LYS A 155 6.40 8.37 -2.58
N ALA A 156 5.33 7.60 -2.76
CA ALA A 156 5.00 6.98 -4.03
C ALA A 156 4.63 8.01 -5.11
N LEU A 157 3.89 9.08 -4.76
CA LEU A 157 3.58 10.16 -5.70
C LEU A 157 4.82 10.92 -6.17
N ASP A 158 5.77 11.17 -5.26
CA ASP A 158 7.03 11.86 -5.59
C ASP A 158 7.89 11.07 -6.59
N ILE A 159 7.70 9.75 -6.68
CA ILE A 159 8.38 8.88 -7.67
C ILE A 159 7.68 8.91 -9.04
N GLU A 160 6.35 9.07 -9.06
CA GLU A 160 5.54 9.06 -10.29
C GLU A 160 5.45 10.42 -10.98
N THR A 161 5.94 11.50 -10.33
CA THR A 161 5.89 12.90 -10.82
C THR A 161 7.27 13.35 -11.29
#